data_AF-A0A2W1NBZ0-F1
#
_entry.id   AF-A0A2W1NBZ0-F1
#
_cell.length_a   1.000
_cell.length_b   1.000
_cell.length_c   1.000
_cell.angle_alpha   90.00
_cell.angle_beta   90.00
_cell.angle_gamma   90.00
#
_symmetry.space_group_name_H-M   'P 1'
#
loop_
_entity.id
_entity.type
_entity.pdbx_description
1 polymer ?
#
loop_
_entity_poly.entity_id
_entity_poly.type
_entity_poly.pdbx_seq_one_letter_code
_entity_poly.pdbx_strand_id
1 'polypeptide(L)'
;MNEQQANKWRKTRTMGKAKYVMYYGVLLWGVLLTAIFTGLELLTQSVYNVSWMYIRLAVFGSVGFFIANFRWESREKRFQSR
;
A
#
# COMPACT_ATOMS: atom_id res chain seq x y z
N MET A 1 -3.80 -16.72 13.64
CA MET A 1 -2.56 -16.56 12.85
C MET A 1 -1.74 -17.81 13.04
N ASN A 2 -1.22 -18.46 11.99
CA ASN A 2 -0.42 -19.68 12.15
C ASN A 2 1.00 -19.35 12.66
N GLU A 3 1.72 -20.29 13.28
CA GLU A 3 3.07 -20.03 13.86
C GLU A 3 4.07 -19.48 12.84
N GLN A 4 4.03 -20.00 11.61
CA GLN A 4 4.84 -19.49 10.50
C GLN A 4 4.50 -18.04 10.13
N GLN A 5 3.22 -17.66 10.22
CA GLN A 5 2.79 -16.29 9.96
C GLN A 5 3.23 -15.35 11.08
N ALA A 6 3.16 -15.81 12.34
CA ALA A 6 3.62 -15.07 13.51
C ALA A 6 5.13 -14.77 13.45
N ASN A 7 5.96 -15.74 13.04
CA ASN A 7 7.39 -15.53 12.84
C ASN A 7 7.71 -14.56 11.69
N LYS A 8 6.97 -14.65 10.57
CA LYS A 8 7.09 -13.65 9.49
C LYS A 8 6.72 -12.26 9.98
N TRP A 9 5.64 -12.14 10.75
CA TRP A 9 5.22 -10.85 11.30
C TRP A 9 6.20 -10.28 12.31
N ARG A 10 6.83 -11.09 13.17
CA ARG A 10 7.92 -10.62 14.05
C ARG A 10 9.06 -9.97 13.25
N LYS A 11 9.48 -10.59 12.14
CA LYS A 11 10.50 -10.00 11.24
C LYS A 11 10.02 -8.74 10.54
N THR A 12 8.73 -8.65 10.18
CA THR A 12 8.16 -7.43 9.59
C THR A 12 8.01 -6.32 10.62
N ARG A 13 7.71 -6.66 11.88
CA ARG A 13 7.52 -5.72 12.98
C ARG A 13 8.81 -4.96 13.32
N THR A 14 9.97 -5.61 13.23
CA THR A 14 11.27 -4.98 13.49
C THR A 14 11.64 -3.86 12.50
N MET A 15 11.05 -3.83 11.30
CA MET A 15 11.24 -2.73 10.35
C MET A 15 10.55 -1.42 10.80
N GLY A 16 9.58 -1.50 11.70
CA GLY A 16 8.79 -0.37 12.19
C GLY A 16 7.59 -0.01 11.31
N LYS A 17 6.55 0.53 11.96
CA LYS A 17 5.24 0.86 11.35
C LYS A 17 5.38 1.84 10.18
N ALA A 18 6.18 2.91 10.35
CA ALA A 18 6.36 3.94 9.33
C ALA A 18 6.97 3.38 8.02
N LYS A 19 8.06 2.61 8.12
CA LYS A 19 8.69 1.97 6.95
C LYS A 19 7.75 0.97 6.29
N TYR A 20 7.03 0.16 7.06
CA TYR A 20 6.05 -0.77 6.51
C TYR A 20 4.95 -0.06 5.72
N VAL A 21 4.38 1.00 6.28
CA VAL A 21 3.31 1.76 5.62
C VAL A 21 3.84 2.48 4.38
N MET A 22 5.07 2.99 4.41
CA MET A 22 5.70 3.61 3.24
C MET A 22 5.93 2.59 2.12
N TYR A 23 6.54 1.44 2.40
CA TYR A 23 6.84 0.43 1.38
C TYR A 23 5.60 -0.33 0.89
N TYR A 24 4.79 -0.87 1.81
CA TYR A 24 3.67 -1.74 1.47
C TYR A 24 2.35 -0.99 1.28
N GLY A 25 2.25 0.23 1.79
CA GLY A 25 1.12 1.12 1.56
C GLY A 25 1.40 2.03 0.38
N VAL A 26 2.19 3.07 0.62
CA VAL A 26 2.37 4.16 -0.36
C VAL A 26 3.04 3.67 -1.65
N LEU A 27 4.19 2.99 -1.54
CA LEU A 27 4.92 2.50 -2.71
C LEU A 27 4.13 1.39 -3.40
N LEU A 28 3.76 0.33 -2.68
CA LEU A 28 3.11 -0.81 -3.32
C LEU A 28 1.72 -0.46 -3.87
N TRP A 29 0.85 0.24 -3.11
CA TRP A 29 -0.47 0.60 -3.62
C TRP A 29 -0.44 1.79 -4.55
N GLY A 30 0.29 2.85 -4.20
CA GLY A 30 0.35 4.06 -5.02
C GLY A 30 0.95 3.77 -6.39
N VAL A 31 2.06 3.05 -6.47
CA VAL A 31 2.70 2.70 -7.75
C VAL A 31 1.85 1.69 -8.54
N LEU A 32 1.30 0.67 -7.89
CA LEU A 32 0.55 -0.37 -8.59
C LEU A 32 -0.79 0.15 -9.14
N LEU A 33 -1.55 0.92 -8.35
CA LEU A 33 -2.78 1.56 -8.84
C LEU A 33 -2.47 2.57 -9.94
N THR A 34 -1.42 3.38 -9.78
CA THR A 34 -1.01 4.33 -10.82
C THR A 34 -0.64 3.60 -12.11
N ALA A 35 0.16 2.53 -12.03
CA ALA A 35 0.53 1.73 -13.20
C ALA A 35 -0.68 1.11 -13.90
N ILE A 36 -1.64 0.56 -13.14
CA ILE A 36 -2.87 -0.02 -13.69
C ILE A 36 -3.71 1.06 -14.37
N PHE A 37 -3.95 2.19 -13.70
CA PHE A 37 -4.76 3.26 -14.27
C PHE A 37 -4.09 3.93 -15.47
N THR A 38 -2.78 4.14 -15.43
CA THR A 38 -2.00 4.66 -16.57
C THR A 38 -2.06 3.67 -17.74
N GLY A 39 -1.93 2.36 -17.49
CA GLY A 39 -2.09 1.34 -18.53
C GLY A 39 -3.49 1.32 -19.14
N LEU A 40 -4.53 1.42 -18.31
CA LEU A 40 -5.92 1.52 -18.78
C LEU A 40 -6.17 2.81 -19.57
N GLU A 41 -5.60 3.93 -19.14
CA GLU A 41 -5.75 5.23 -19.79
C GLU A 41 -5.07 5.22 -21.16
N LEU A 42 -3.89 4.62 -21.29
CA LEU A 42 -3.24 4.39 -22.60
C LEU A 42 -4.09 3.55 -23.55
N LEU A 43 -4.91 2.62 -23.04
CA LEU A 43 -5.78 1.78 -23.85
C LEU A 43 -7.12 2.45 -24.21
N THR A 44 -7.58 3.44 -23.43
CA THR A 44 -8.93 4.01 -23.55
C THR A 44 -8.96 5.48 -23.98
N GLN A 45 -7.95 6.28 -23.65
CA GLN A 45 -7.93 7.71 -23.89
C GLN A 45 -6.59 8.15 -24.52
N SER A 46 -6.62 8.64 -25.76
CA SER A 46 -5.44 9.21 -26.44
C SER A 46 -5.04 10.62 -25.97
N VAL A 47 -5.66 11.16 -24.91
CA VAL A 47 -5.35 12.49 -24.37
C VAL A 47 -4.78 12.32 -22.96
N TYR A 48 -3.45 12.30 -22.89
CA TYR A 48 -2.72 12.13 -21.64
C TYR A 48 -2.51 13.49 -20.95
N ASN A 49 -3.18 13.72 -19.82
CA ASN A 49 -2.97 14.92 -19.01
C ASN A 49 -2.06 14.60 -17.82
N VAL A 50 -0.82 15.07 -17.88
CA VAL A 50 0.21 14.82 -16.86
C VAL A 50 -0.22 15.32 -15.48
N SER A 51 -0.97 16.43 -15.41
CA SER A 51 -1.48 16.98 -14.14
C SER A 51 -2.42 16.01 -13.43
N TRP A 52 -3.22 15.25 -14.19
CA TRP A 52 -4.13 14.26 -13.64
C TRP A 52 -3.41 13.03 -13.06
N MET A 53 -2.25 12.67 -13.65
CA MET A 53 -1.41 11.59 -13.11
C MET A 53 -0.90 11.93 -11.70
N TYR A 54 -0.40 13.15 -11.47
CA TYR A 54 0.09 13.56 -10.14
C TYR A 54 -1.01 13.55 -9.08
N ILE A 55 -2.21 14.02 -9.43
CA ILE A 55 -3.38 13.98 -8.54
C ILE A 55 -3.72 12.54 -8.17
N ARG A 56 -3.81 11.63 -9.16
CA ARG A 56 -4.06 10.21 -8.90
C ARG A 56 -2.99 9.59 -8.01
N LEU A 57 -1.72 9.90 -8.24
CA LEU A 57 -0.62 9.37 -7.44
C LEU A 57 -0.71 9.84 -5.98
N ALA A 58 -1.07 11.11 -5.75
CA ALA A 58 -1.32 11.65 -4.41
C ALA A 58 -2.54 10.98 -3.73
N VAL A 59 -3.65 10.80 -4.45
CA VAL A 59 -4.86 10.17 -3.93
C VAL A 59 -4.63 8.69 -3.63
N PHE A 60 -4.09 7.92 -4.58
CA PHE A 60 -3.79 6.50 -4.41
C PHE A 60 -2.70 6.26 -3.37
N GLY A 61 -1.68 7.12 -3.30
CA GLY A 61 -0.67 7.09 -2.23
C GLY A 61 -1.29 7.29 -0.85
N SER A 62 -2.23 8.24 -0.73
CA SER A 62 -2.95 8.50 0.53
C SER A 62 -3.85 7.32 0.91
N VAL A 63 -4.62 6.77 -0.03
CA VAL A 63 -5.45 5.57 0.20
C VAL A 63 -4.57 4.37 0.60
N GLY A 64 -3.45 4.16 -0.10
CA GLY A 64 -2.47 3.12 0.21
C GLY A 64 -1.88 3.27 1.62
N PHE A 65 -1.60 4.50 2.04
CA PHE A 65 -1.15 4.82 3.40
C PHE A 65 -2.17 4.37 4.45
N PHE A 66 -3.44 4.77 4.31
CA PHE A 66 -4.50 4.36 5.25
C PHE A 66 -4.67 2.84 5.28
N ILE A 67 -4.76 2.19 4.11
CA ILE A 67 -4.94 0.73 4.02
C ILE A 67 -3.79 0.01 4.72
N ALA A 68 -2.54 0.38 4.46
CA ALA A 68 -1.40 -0.28 5.10
C ALA A 68 -1.33 0.00 6.61
N ASN A 69 -1.73 1.20 7.04
CA ASN A 69 -1.83 1.55 8.45
C ASN A 69 -2.86 0.67 9.18
N PHE A 70 -4.08 0.57 8.64
CA PHE A 70 -5.13 -0.32 9.18
C PHE A 70 -4.73 -1.79 9.13
N ARG A 71 -4.05 -2.22 8.06
CA ARG A 71 -3.55 -3.59 7.92
C ARG A 71 -2.48 -3.92 8.95
N TRP A 72 -1.59 -2.98 9.26
CA TRP A 72 -0.62 -3.13 10.33
C TRP A 72 -1.31 -3.30 11.67
N GLU A 73 -2.22 -2.40 12.03
CA GLU A 73 -2.92 -2.48 13.31
C GLU A 73 -3.75 -3.75 13.47
N SER A 74 -4.40 -4.19 12.40
CA SER A 74 -5.18 -5.44 12.41
C SER A 74 -4.28 -6.66 12.63
N ARG A 75 -3.08 -6.68 12.04
CA ARG A 75 -2.11 -7.76 12.24
C ARG A 75 -1.48 -7.72 13.63
N GLU A 76 -1.23 -6.52 14.14
CA GLU A 76 -0.72 -6.31 15.50
C GLU A 76 -1.74 -6.78 16.55
N LYS A 77 -3.02 -6.42 16.40
CA LYS A 77 -4.11 -6.88 17.27
C LYS A 77 -4.25 -8.41 17.24
N ARG A 78 -4.19 -9.03 16.06
CA ARG A 78 -4.24 -10.51 15.91
C ARG A 78 -3.00 -11.22 16.46
N PHE A 79 -1.87 -10.54 16.54
CA PHE A 79 -0.65 -11.07 17.14
C PHE A 79 -0.69 -10.97 18.67
N GLN A 80 -1.25 -9.89 19.22
CA GLN A 80 -1.41 -9.70 20.67
C GLN A 80 -2.56 -10.50 21.28
N SER A 81 -3.58 -10.87 20.48
CA SER A 81 -4.70 -11.72 20.96
C SER A 81 -4.34 -13.22 21.06
N ARG A 82 -3.06 -13.57 21.03
CA ARG A 82 -2.52 -14.92 21.19
C ARG A 82 -1.47 -14.88 22.30
#